data_AF-A0A6I9Y8Y2-F1
#
_entry.id   AF-A0A6I9Y8Y2-F1
#
_cell.length_a   1.000
_cell.length_b   1.000
_cell.length_c   1.000
_cell.angle_alpha   90.00
_cell.angle_beta   90.00
_cell.angle_gamma   90.00
#
_symmetry.space_group_name_H-M   'P 1'
#
loop_
_entity.id
_entity.type
_entity.pdbx_description
1 polymer ?
#
loop_
_entity_poly.entity_id
_entity_poly.type
_entity_poly.pdbx_seq_one_letter_code
_entity_poly.pdbx_strand_id
1 'polypeptide(L)'
;MTRFNDCLQMVNQEVEMEKENADLFVLRARLFEHFGKERKKKFEKDGEKFYSMLDRHLHLSSKKKESQLQEADLLVDKERHVFFESSLEYVYQIQEVQESKKFSIVEPVQNASNLLIKPLEKFRKEQIGFTKTRNHFNSTREELEDLKKRMKEAPLTCKLPGKPTIEGYLYSQEKCKRQT
;
A
#
# COMPACT_ATOMS: atom_id res chain seq x y z
N MET A 1 22.63 -28.17 13.44
CA MET A 1 21.64 -27.89 14.51
C MET A 1 21.54 -26.41 14.86
N THR A 2 22.64 -25.67 15.05
CA THR A 2 22.62 -24.22 15.39
C THR A 2 21.86 -23.36 14.38
N ARG A 3 22.19 -23.42 13.08
CA ARG A 3 21.52 -22.60 12.04
C ARG A 3 20.00 -22.74 11.97
N PHE A 4 19.49 -23.95 12.24
CA PHE A 4 18.05 -24.21 12.27
C PHE A 4 17.41 -23.51 13.48
N ASN A 5 18.04 -23.66 14.65
CA ASN A 5 17.57 -23.04 15.87
C ASN A 5 17.61 -21.50 15.77
N ASP A 6 18.67 -20.94 15.17
CA ASP A 6 18.80 -19.50 14.92
C ASP A 6 17.65 -18.98 14.05
N CYS A 7 17.32 -19.69 12.97
CA CYS A 7 16.21 -19.34 12.08
C CYS A 7 14.85 -19.42 12.81
N LEU A 8 14.64 -20.48 13.58
CA LEU A 8 13.41 -20.66 14.36
C LEU A 8 13.26 -19.56 15.42
N GLN A 9 14.36 -19.14 16.04
CA GLN A 9 14.40 -18.08 17.04
C GLN A 9 14.14 -16.70 16.43
N MET A 10 14.68 -16.41 15.24
CA MET A 10 14.37 -15.19 14.48
C MET A 10 12.89 -15.11 14.13
N VAL A 11 12.33 -16.20 13.59
CA VAL A 11 10.91 -16.28 13.25
C VAL A 11 10.05 -16.08 14.48
N ASN A 12 10.36 -16.75 15.60
CA ASN A 12 9.61 -16.61 16.84
C ASN A 12 9.68 -15.20 17.45
N GLN A 13 10.81 -14.51 17.37
CA GLN A 13 10.92 -13.12 17.83
C GLN A 13 10.03 -12.18 17.01
N GLU A 14 10.06 -12.29 15.69
CA GLU A 14 9.22 -11.46 14.82
C GLU A 14 7.72 -11.76 15.05
N VAL A 15 7.40 -13.03 15.31
CA VAL A 15 6.08 -13.50 15.73
C VAL A 15 5.59 -12.89 17.05
N GLU A 16 6.46 -12.73 18.05
CA GLU A 16 6.10 -12.16 19.35
C GLU A 16 5.88 -10.65 19.28
N MET A 17 6.73 -9.93 18.52
CA MET A 17 6.60 -8.48 18.31
C MET A 17 5.27 -8.09 17.65
N GLU A 18 4.67 -8.99 16.87
CA GLU A 18 3.42 -8.74 16.14
C GLU A 18 2.14 -8.97 16.94
N LYS A 19 2.22 -9.57 18.15
CA LYS A 19 1.03 -9.87 18.98
C LYS A 19 0.31 -8.62 19.47
N GLU A 20 0.96 -7.46 19.43
CA GLU A 20 0.38 -6.18 19.84
C GLU A 20 -0.57 -5.58 18.79
N ASN A 21 -0.57 -6.09 17.54
CA ASN A 21 -1.43 -5.60 16.47
C ASN A 21 -2.58 -6.58 16.17
N ALA A 22 -3.80 -6.21 16.59
CA ALA A 22 -4.98 -7.08 16.52
C ALA A 22 -5.37 -7.50 15.10
N ASP A 23 -5.35 -6.58 14.12
CA ASP A 23 -5.69 -6.90 12.72
C ASP A 23 -4.67 -7.87 12.11
N LEU A 24 -3.40 -7.66 12.47
CA LEU A 24 -2.29 -8.47 12.04
C LEU A 24 -2.34 -9.89 12.61
N PHE A 25 -2.74 -10.00 13.87
CA PHE A 25 -2.97 -11.26 14.56
C PHE A 25 -4.09 -12.08 13.89
N VAL A 26 -5.22 -11.45 13.56
CA VAL A 26 -6.35 -12.13 12.90
C VAL A 26 -5.97 -12.64 11.50
N LEU A 27 -5.28 -11.82 10.71
CA LEU A 27 -4.82 -12.22 9.38
C LEU A 27 -3.86 -13.40 9.45
N ARG A 28 -2.90 -13.37 10.38
CA ARG A 28 -1.98 -14.47 10.61
C ARG A 28 -2.68 -15.74 11.05
N ALA A 29 -3.66 -15.65 11.96
CA ALA A 29 -4.43 -16.81 12.40
C ALA A 29 -5.16 -17.49 11.23
N ARG A 30 -5.75 -16.70 10.32
CA ARG A 30 -6.41 -17.23 9.10
C ARG A 30 -5.42 -17.90 8.15
N LEU A 31 -4.29 -17.25 7.88
CA LEU A 31 -3.24 -17.83 7.03
C LEU A 31 -2.66 -19.11 7.65
N PHE A 32 -2.49 -19.14 8.97
CA PHE A 32 -2.02 -20.31 9.68
C PHE A 32 -3.03 -21.47 9.62
N GLU A 33 -4.32 -21.21 9.78
CA GLU A 33 -5.36 -22.23 9.61
C GLU A 33 -5.37 -22.83 8.21
N HIS A 34 -5.12 -22.03 7.17
CA HIS A 34 -5.13 -22.50 5.79
C HIS A 34 -3.84 -23.22 5.38
N PHE A 35 -2.68 -22.71 5.80
CA PHE A 35 -1.38 -23.19 5.32
C PHE A 35 -0.53 -23.88 6.39
N GLY A 36 -0.61 -23.44 7.65
CA GLY A 36 0.31 -23.85 8.72
C GLY A 36 -0.09 -25.08 9.52
N LYS A 37 -1.39 -25.35 9.64
CA LYS A 37 -1.94 -26.28 10.64
C LYS A 37 -1.48 -27.72 10.47
N GLU A 38 -1.55 -28.25 9.25
CA GLU A 38 -1.18 -29.65 8.98
C GLU A 38 0.32 -29.91 9.18
N ARG A 39 1.18 -28.99 8.71
CA ARG A 39 2.63 -29.11 8.91
C ARG A 39 3.04 -28.98 10.37
N LYS A 40 2.41 -28.06 11.14
CA LYS A 40 2.62 -27.97 12.59
C LYS A 40 2.26 -29.27 13.29
N LYS A 41 1.08 -29.84 12.99
CA LYS A 41 0.61 -31.08 13.60
C LYS A 41 1.56 -32.25 13.33
N LYS A 42 2.11 -32.33 12.11
CA LYS A 42 3.12 -33.34 11.76
C LYS A 42 4.41 -33.15 12.54
N PHE A 43 4.93 -31.92 12.60
CA PHE A 43 6.11 -31.58 13.39
C PHE A 43 5.95 -31.95 14.88
N GLU A 44 4.83 -31.59 15.49
CA GLU A 44 4.54 -31.92 16.89
C GLU A 44 4.49 -33.44 17.11
N LYS A 45 3.77 -34.17 16.25
CA LYS A 45 3.65 -35.63 16.33
C LYS A 45 4.99 -36.36 16.16
N ASP A 46 5.80 -35.93 15.20
CA ASP A 46 7.11 -36.57 14.96
C ASP A 46 8.12 -36.17 16.05
N GLY A 47 8.00 -34.96 16.61
CA GLY A 47 8.76 -34.54 17.78
C GLY A 47 8.45 -35.37 19.02
N GLU A 48 7.17 -35.55 19.36
CA GLU A 48 6.74 -36.39 20.49
C GLU A 48 7.28 -37.82 20.37
N LYS A 49 7.21 -38.41 19.18
CA LYS A 49 7.77 -39.76 18.91
C LYS A 49 9.28 -39.80 19.09
N PHE A 50 9.99 -38.85 18.50
CA PHE A 50 11.45 -38.80 18.57
C PHE A 50 11.92 -38.67 20.02
N TYR A 51 11.38 -37.72 20.79
CA TYR A 51 11.74 -37.55 22.20
C TYR A 51 11.36 -38.76 23.05
N SER A 52 10.19 -39.36 22.82
CA SER A 52 9.79 -40.59 23.52
C SER A 52 10.68 -41.79 23.18
N MET A 53 11.25 -41.84 21.97
CA MET A 53 12.17 -42.90 21.57
C MET A 53 13.58 -42.66 22.11
N LEU A 54 14.03 -41.41 22.10
CA LEU A 54 15.29 -40.99 22.70
C LEU A 54 15.30 -41.28 24.21
N ASP A 55 14.22 -40.97 24.91
CA ASP A 55 14.09 -41.28 26.34
C ASP A 55 14.20 -42.79 26.61
N ARG A 56 13.48 -43.62 25.85
CA ARG A 56 13.60 -45.08 25.95
C ARG A 56 15.00 -45.60 25.66
N HIS A 57 15.69 -44.99 24.70
CA HIS A 57 17.06 -45.34 24.33
C HIS A 57 18.06 -44.99 25.44
N LEU A 58 17.93 -43.82 26.05
CA LEU A 58 18.76 -43.39 27.18
C LEU A 58 18.63 -44.33 28.39
N HIS A 59 17.47 -44.94 28.57
CA HIS A 59 17.21 -45.90 29.65
C HIS A 59 17.59 -47.36 29.30
N LEU A 60 18.19 -47.64 28.13
CA LEU A 60 18.67 -48.97 27.79
C LEU A 60 19.85 -49.39 28.66
N SER A 61 19.82 -50.62 29.15
CA SER A 61 20.96 -51.19 29.88
C SER A 61 22.07 -51.61 28.91
N SER A 62 23.31 -51.26 29.24
CA SER A 62 24.52 -51.76 28.57
C SER A 62 24.70 -53.28 28.66
N LYS A 63 23.92 -53.98 29.49
CA LYS A 63 23.90 -55.45 29.59
C LYS A 63 23.05 -56.12 28.50
N LYS A 64 22.32 -55.35 27.69
CA LYS A 64 21.57 -55.85 26.53
C LYS A 64 22.54 -56.42 25.49
N LYS A 65 22.02 -57.30 24.62
CA LYS A 65 22.82 -57.84 23.51
C LYS A 65 23.22 -56.69 22.57
N GLU A 66 24.46 -56.73 22.08
CA GLU A 66 25.01 -55.74 21.15
C GLU A 66 24.08 -55.47 19.96
N SER A 67 23.50 -56.53 19.37
CA SER A 67 22.57 -56.39 18.25
C SER A 67 21.31 -55.58 18.60
N GLN A 68 20.83 -55.65 19.85
CA GLN A 68 19.67 -54.88 20.32
C GLN A 68 20.03 -53.41 20.57
N LEU A 69 21.26 -53.15 21.01
CA LEU A 69 21.76 -51.78 21.19
C LEU A 69 21.91 -51.10 19.82
N GLN A 70 22.54 -51.78 18.85
CA GLN A 70 22.68 -51.30 17.48
C GLN A 70 21.34 -51.06 16.79
N GLU A 71 20.37 -51.97 16.98
CA GLU A 71 19.01 -51.76 16.43
C GLU A 71 18.34 -50.53 17.04
N ALA A 72 18.49 -50.31 18.34
CA ALA A 72 17.95 -49.14 19.01
C ALA A 72 18.62 -47.83 18.52
N ASP A 73 19.94 -47.85 18.29
CA ASP A 73 20.68 -46.71 17.71
C ASP A 73 20.14 -46.37 16.32
N LEU A 74 20.00 -47.37 15.44
CA LEU A 74 19.46 -47.18 14.08
C LEU A 74 18.04 -46.62 14.08
N LEU A 75 17.19 -47.07 15.02
CA LEU A 75 15.83 -46.57 15.15
C LEU A 75 15.79 -45.10 15.62
N VAL A 76 16.61 -44.74 16.62
CA VAL A 76 16.72 -43.35 17.09
C VAL A 76 17.25 -42.45 15.99
N ASP A 77 18.27 -42.88 15.25
CA ASP A 77 18.82 -42.11 14.13
C ASP A 77 17.79 -41.91 13.01
N LYS A 78 17.00 -42.95 12.69
CA LYS A 78 15.92 -42.85 11.72
C LYS A 78 14.85 -41.85 12.16
N GLU A 79 14.35 -41.94 13.39
CA GLU A 79 13.35 -41.00 13.90
C GLU A 79 13.91 -39.58 14.03
N ARG A 80 15.20 -39.42 14.36
CA ARG A 80 15.88 -38.12 14.35
C ARG A 80 15.82 -37.48 12.96
N HIS A 81 16.08 -38.26 11.91
CA HIS A 81 15.98 -37.77 10.54
C HIS A 81 14.55 -37.39 10.16
N VAL A 82 13.55 -38.22 10.50
CA VAL A 82 12.14 -37.91 10.25
C VAL A 82 11.72 -36.62 10.95
N PHE A 83 12.07 -36.45 12.23
CA PHE A 83 11.78 -35.25 12.98
C PHE A 83 12.47 -34.02 12.39
N PHE A 84 13.73 -34.14 11.98
CA PHE A 84 14.47 -33.04 11.35
C PHE A 84 13.81 -32.57 10.04
N GLU A 85 13.40 -33.49 9.16
CA GLU A 85 12.69 -33.16 7.93
C GLU A 85 11.34 -32.47 8.22
N SER A 86 10.55 -33.03 9.14
CA SER A 86 9.29 -32.39 9.58
C SER A 86 9.52 -31.00 10.21
N SER A 87 10.67 -30.80 10.86
CA SER A 87 11.07 -29.51 11.45
C SER A 87 11.40 -28.47 10.38
N LEU A 88 12.13 -28.85 9.32
CA LEU A 88 12.43 -27.97 8.20
C LEU A 88 11.16 -27.54 7.46
N GLU A 89 10.29 -28.50 7.17
CA GLU A 89 8.98 -28.24 6.53
C GLU A 89 8.13 -27.27 7.36
N TYR A 90 8.13 -27.42 8.69
CA TYR A 90 7.40 -26.50 9.56
C TYR A 90 7.96 -25.08 9.54
N VAL A 91 9.30 -24.92 9.62
CA VAL A 91 9.94 -23.60 9.53
C VAL A 91 9.65 -22.94 8.18
N TYR A 92 9.80 -23.69 7.09
CA TYR A 92 9.48 -23.21 5.75
C TYR A 92 8.03 -22.72 5.66
N GLN A 93 7.09 -23.48 6.22
CA GLN A 93 5.68 -23.10 6.21
C GLN A 93 5.40 -21.83 7.02
N ILE A 94 6.06 -21.64 8.16
CA ILE A 94 5.92 -20.40 8.94
C ILE A 94 6.43 -19.22 8.12
N GLN A 95 7.58 -19.37 7.46
CA GLN A 95 8.15 -18.34 6.60
C GLN A 95 7.20 -17.96 5.46
N GLU A 96 6.62 -18.95 4.77
CA GLU A 96 5.66 -18.72 3.70
C GLU A 96 4.42 -17.95 4.18
N VAL A 97 3.90 -18.27 5.37
CA VAL A 97 2.79 -17.53 6.00
C VAL A 97 3.18 -16.08 6.29
N GLN A 98 4.40 -15.86 6.81
CA GLN A 98 4.90 -14.52 7.09
C GLN A 98 5.09 -13.68 5.84
N GLU A 99 5.61 -14.26 4.76
CA GLU A 99 5.77 -13.58 3.49
C GLU A 99 4.44 -13.29 2.80
N SER A 100 3.53 -14.27 2.74
CA SER A 100 2.19 -14.12 2.15
C SER A 100 1.40 -12.99 2.78
N LYS A 101 1.57 -12.79 4.09
CA LYS A 101 0.97 -11.69 4.84
C LYS A 101 1.49 -10.31 4.43
N LYS A 102 2.79 -10.18 4.12
CA LYS A 102 3.37 -8.92 3.62
C LYS A 102 2.69 -8.51 2.31
N PHE A 103 2.45 -9.46 1.41
CA PHE A 103 1.74 -9.21 0.15
C PHE A 103 0.25 -8.91 0.34
N SER A 104 -0.42 -9.61 1.26
CA SER A 104 -1.85 -9.40 1.55
C SER A 104 -2.19 -7.98 2.02
N ILE A 105 -1.24 -7.20 2.54
CA ILE A 105 -1.46 -5.80 2.96
C ILE A 105 -1.06 -4.83 1.84
N VAL A 106 0.03 -5.11 1.13
CA VAL A 106 0.57 -4.21 0.09
C VAL A 106 -0.39 -4.12 -1.10
N GLU A 107 -0.95 -5.24 -1.56
CA GLU A 107 -1.80 -5.25 -2.76
C GLU A 107 -3.11 -4.45 -2.56
N PRO A 108 -3.90 -4.64 -1.48
CA PRO A 108 -5.12 -3.86 -1.27
C PRO A 108 -4.87 -2.37 -1.09
N VAL A 109 -3.80 -1.99 -0.40
CA VAL A 109 -3.43 -0.58 -0.19
C VAL A 109 -3.05 0.08 -1.53
N GLN A 110 -2.23 -0.61 -2.34
CA GLN A 110 -1.86 -0.12 -3.66
C GLN A 110 -3.07 0.01 -4.58
N ASN A 111 -3.99 -0.95 -4.52
CA ASN A 111 -5.22 -0.94 -5.31
C ASN A 111 -6.16 0.20 -4.89
N ALA A 112 -6.38 0.39 -3.58
CA ALA A 112 -7.17 1.51 -3.05
C ALA A 112 -6.55 2.86 -3.41
N SER A 113 -5.22 2.97 -3.35
CA SER A 113 -4.50 4.19 -3.76
C SER A 113 -4.74 4.54 -5.23
N ASN A 114 -4.64 3.55 -6.13
CA ASN A 114 -4.78 3.75 -7.57
C ASN A 114 -6.23 3.95 -8.02
N LEU A 115 -7.18 3.20 -7.47
CA LEU A 115 -8.56 3.20 -7.91
C LEU A 115 -9.43 4.25 -7.21
N LEU A 116 -9.11 4.63 -5.97
CA LEU A 116 -9.96 5.50 -5.17
C LEU A 116 -9.25 6.79 -4.77
N ILE A 117 -8.11 6.70 -4.07
CA ILE A 117 -7.48 7.87 -3.44
C ILE A 117 -7.00 8.87 -4.50
N LYS A 118 -6.21 8.42 -5.48
CA LYS A 118 -5.67 9.32 -6.53
C LYS A 118 -6.77 9.93 -7.41
N PRO A 119 -7.77 9.16 -7.92
CA PRO A 119 -8.88 9.74 -8.67
C PRO A 119 -9.69 10.75 -7.86
N LEU A 120 -9.96 10.48 -6.58
CA LEU A 120 -10.73 11.38 -5.72
C LEU A 120 -9.97 12.69 -5.46
N GLU A 121 -8.67 12.61 -5.18
CA GLU A 121 -7.80 13.79 -5.02
C GLU A 121 -7.74 14.64 -6.29
N LYS A 122 -7.64 14.00 -7.46
CA LYS A 122 -7.70 14.69 -8.75
C LYS A 122 -9.04 15.39 -8.94
N PHE A 123 -10.15 14.68 -8.73
CA PHE A 123 -11.50 15.24 -8.84
C PHE A 123 -11.70 16.44 -7.90
N ARG A 124 -11.21 16.34 -6.65
CA ARG A 124 -11.28 17.43 -5.68
C ARG A 124 -10.51 18.68 -6.14
N LYS A 125 -9.31 18.50 -6.70
CA LYS A 125 -8.52 19.61 -7.27
C LYS A 125 -9.23 20.27 -8.45
N GLU A 126 -9.82 19.47 -9.34
CA GLU A 126 -10.57 19.96 -10.49
C GLU A 126 -11.82 20.76 -10.07
N GLN A 127 -12.58 20.27 -9.08
CA GLN A 127 -13.73 21.00 -8.50
C GLN A 127 -13.35 22.40 -7.97
N ILE A 128 -12.22 22.48 -7.26
CA ILE A 128 -11.69 23.76 -6.78
C ILE A 128 -11.34 24.67 -7.97
N GLY A 129 -10.71 24.11 -9.01
CA GLY A 129 -10.40 24.81 -10.26
C GLY A 129 -11.64 25.40 -10.93
N PHE A 130 -12.68 24.59 -11.14
CA PHE A 130 -13.94 25.04 -11.74
C PHE A 130 -14.61 26.14 -10.93
N THR A 131 -14.60 26.02 -9.59
CA THR A 131 -15.17 27.02 -8.69
C THR A 131 -14.43 28.36 -8.82
N LYS A 132 -13.10 28.34 -8.89
CA LYS A 132 -12.28 29.54 -9.11
C LYS A 132 -12.58 30.20 -10.45
N THR A 133 -12.62 29.43 -11.54
CA THR A 133 -12.95 29.95 -12.88
C THR A 133 -14.34 30.57 -12.91
N ARG A 134 -15.33 29.92 -12.29
CA ARG A 134 -16.70 30.45 -12.17
C ARG A 134 -16.74 31.78 -11.41
N ASN A 135 -16.01 31.88 -10.30
CA ASN A 135 -15.96 33.09 -9.50
C ASN A 135 -15.28 34.23 -10.25
N HIS A 136 -14.19 33.95 -10.98
CA HIS A 136 -13.50 34.94 -11.80
C HIS A 136 -14.42 35.48 -12.89
N PHE A 137 -15.11 34.60 -13.62
CA PHE A 137 -16.08 35.00 -14.64
C PHE A 137 -17.18 35.91 -14.07
N ASN A 138 -17.76 35.55 -12.92
CA ASN A 138 -18.79 36.36 -12.27
C ASN A 138 -18.27 37.74 -11.87
N SER A 139 -17.05 37.81 -11.32
CA SER A 139 -16.37 39.08 -10.96
C SER A 139 -16.17 39.98 -12.18
N THR A 140 -15.58 39.44 -13.26
CA THR A 140 -15.37 40.21 -14.50
C THR A 140 -16.70 40.69 -15.10
N ARG A 141 -17.75 39.87 -15.03
CA ARG A 141 -19.08 40.25 -15.51
C ARG A 141 -19.66 41.41 -14.70
N GLU A 142 -19.52 41.38 -13.37
CA GLU A 142 -19.99 42.45 -12.48
C GLU A 142 -19.24 43.76 -12.75
N GLU A 143 -17.91 43.71 -12.86
CA GLU A 143 -17.09 44.87 -13.23
C GLU A 143 -17.48 45.47 -14.60
N LEU A 144 -17.81 44.60 -15.57
CA LEU A 144 -18.22 45.04 -16.91
C LEU A 144 -19.61 45.68 -16.91
N GLU A 145 -20.55 45.17 -16.12
CA GLU A 145 -21.87 45.79 -15.96
C GLU A 145 -21.76 47.15 -15.25
N ASP A 146 -20.89 47.29 -14.24
CA ASP A 146 -20.61 48.59 -13.61
C ASP A 146 -19.97 49.58 -14.61
N LEU A 147 -18.96 49.13 -15.37
CA LEU A 147 -18.33 49.96 -16.41
C LEU A 147 -19.34 50.43 -17.45
N LYS A 148 -20.18 49.52 -17.95
CA LYS A 148 -21.24 49.82 -18.91
C LYS A 148 -22.23 50.85 -18.37
N LYS A 149 -22.61 50.75 -17.09
CA LYS A 149 -23.44 51.74 -16.42
C LYS A 149 -22.74 53.11 -16.40
N ARG A 150 -21.49 53.16 -15.96
CA ARG A 150 -20.68 54.40 -15.94
C ARG A 150 -20.53 55.02 -17.33
N MET A 151 -20.34 54.23 -18.37
CA MET A 151 -20.24 54.73 -19.75
C MET A 151 -21.56 55.32 -20.27
N LYS A 152 -22.71 54.77 -19.86
CA LYS A 152 -24.03 55.35 -20.21
C LYS A 152 -24.30 56.67 -19.50
N GLU A 153 -23.78 56.82 -18.29
CA GLU A 153 -23.95 58.03 -17.46
C GLU A 153 -22.90 59.12 -17.77
N ALA A 154 -21.85 58.79 -18.53
CA ALA A 154 -20.80 59.73 -18.89
C ALA A 154 -21.31 60.83 -19.85
N PRO A 155 -20.99 62.12 -19.61
CA PRO A 155 -21.40 63.20 -20.50
C PRO A 155 -20.86 63.03 -21.93
N LEU A 156 -21.73 63.18 -22.93
CA LEU A 156 -21.40 63.09 -24.37
C LEU A 156 -20.38 64.13 -24.84
N THR A 157 -20.17 65.20 -24.08
CA THR A 157 -19.22 66.27 -24.41
C THR A 157 -18.20 66.44 -23.29
N CYS A 158 -17.13 65.67 -23.31
CA CYS A 158 -15.92 66.02 -22.58
C CYS A 158 -15.28 67.22 -23.27
N LYS A 159 -15.58 68.45 -22.82
CA LYS A 159 -14.73 69.59 -23.17
C LYS A 159 -13.41 69.39 -22.44
N LEU A 160 -12.35 69.09 -23.20
CA LEU A 160 -10.98 69.00 -22.71
C LEU A 160 -10.32 70.39 -22.88
N PRO A 161 -10.18 71.20 -21.82
CA PRO A 161 -9.39 72.42 -21.91
C PRO A 161 -7.91 72.02 -21.96
N GLY A 162 -7.21 72.36 -23.05
CA GLY A 162 -5.74 72.34 -23.09
C GLY A 162 -5.04 71.04 -23.52
N LYS A 163 -5.67 70.14 -24.30
CA LYS A 163 -4.94 69.03 -24.96
C LYS A 163 -4.60 69.34 -26.42
N PRO A 164 -3.35 69.11 -26.88
CA PRO A 164 -2.92 69.42 -28.25
C PRO A 164 -3.30 68.36 -29.29
N THR A 165 -3.80 67.19 -28.87
CA THR A 165 -4.14 66.08 -29.77
C THR A 165 -5.64 65.77 -29.70
N ILE A 166 -6.29 65.75 -30.85
CA ILE A 166 -7.70 65.40 -31.03
C ILE A 166 -7.76 64.19 -31.96
N GLU A 167 -8.40 63.11 -31.51
CA GLU A 167 -8.63 61.90 -32.29
C GLU A 167 -10.14 61.70 -32.46
N GLY A 168 -10.58 61.40 -33.68
CA GLY A 168 -11.99 61.22 -33.99
C GLY A 168 -12.22 60.97 -35.48
N TYR A 169 -13.45 60.57 -35.82
CA TYR A 169 -13.86 60.42 -37.20
C TYR A 169 -14.16 61.80 -37.81
N LEU A 170 -13.59 62.08 -38.98
CA LEU A 170 -13.87 63.29 -39.76
C LEU A 170 -14.58 62.92 -41.07
N TYR A 171 -15.59 63.69 -41.43
CA TYR A 171 -16.19 63.61 -42.76
C TYR A 171 -15.47 64.56 -43.71
N SER A 172 -14.96 64.05 -44.84
CA SER A 172 -14.34 64.84 -45.90
C SER A 172 -15.22 64.86 -47.14
N GLN A 173 -15.40 66.03 -47.75
CA GLN A 173 -16.20 66.20 -48.97
C GLN A 173 -15.38 66.92 -50.05
N GLU A 174 -15.20 66.27 -51.19
CA GLU A 174 -14.48 66.84 -52.33
C GLU A 174 -15.45 67.46 -53.34
N LYS A 175 -15.08 68.61 -53.92
CA LYS A 175 -15.85 69.25 -55.02
C LYS A 175 -15.28 68.84 -56.38
N CYS A 176 -16.04 68.08 -57.17
CA CYS A 176 -15.68 67.79 -58.57
C CYS A 176 -15.77 69.06 -59.44
N LYS A 177 -14.64 69.51 -59.99
CA LYS A 177 -14.62 70.48 -61.09
C LYS A 177 -14.85 69.72 -62.41
N ARG A 178 -15.95 70.00 -63.12
CA ARG A 178 -16.14 69.48 -64.48
C ARG A 178 -15.23 70.26 -65.43
N GLN A 179 -14.37 69.56 -66.15
CA GLN A 179 -13.58 70.12 -67.26
C GLN A 179 -14.54 70.38 -68.44
N THR A 180 -14.71 71.67 -68.78
CA THR A 180 -15.27 72.13 -70.06
C THR A 180 -14.18 72.21 -71.11
#